data_AF-A0A6V6YS09-F1
#
_entry.id   AF-A0A6V6YS09-F1
#
_cell.length_a   1.000
_cell.length_b   1.000
_cell.length_c   1.000
_cell.angle_alpha   90.00
_cell.angle_beta   90.00
_cell.angle_gamma   90.00
#
_symmetry.space_group_name_H-M   'P 1'
#
loop_
_entity.id
_entity.type
_entity.pdbx_description
1 polymer ?
#
loop_
_entity_poly.entity_id
_entity_poly.type
_entity_poly.pdbx_seq_one_letter_code
_entity_poly.pdbx_strand_id
1 'polypeptide(L)'
;MKKILFLILFLTGITPVFKNNSLNLVCYQSYAQEDPWGEELEDVIICNEPDDITVDDYGSYTITETCVWSNIDGIATNDCEWNCSTVVADKPDDGSGGNDEPDCNGDPGGSAYLANCGCIGGSTGRESCNSDPDPDPGSGSSGNPCGNQIVCPNGQQLNYTTCNCECTRTCPPGYRLNLLSCNCEKETPCTTTCPVGFDLIDCQCRVNPCLNSDLRHKEISTDVKNLIDQREKTVFMNGSYVDVKLFEIQEIEDGWGDINLDKYALNITNLPNGYQPQMLFDEIRRDFSDFVTGGSIVGTSVKLEPYSIADGNKWESSNPIGAVMNFNNFMDTSTVICTEYNYDEMYWTFTTVHSLDHQGHFVSGHRQFGIETNSDGSYSFYLRGADRLGQLIDYSLNGFDSGHDFLFNNAADATWKNLMSNLEKFIKSKTGAIIKPFDKNKVYAERFEYNENDCPE
;
A
#
# COMPACT_ATOMS: atom_id res chain seq x y z
N MET A 1 -19.75 -22.07 -2.72
CA MET A 1 -19.64 -22.55 -4.12
C MET A 1 -18.74 -21.65 -4.98
N LYS A 2 -18.88 -20.31 -4.95
CA LYS A 2 -17.96 -19.37 -5.64
C LYS A 2 -16.47 -19.51 -5.27
N LYS A 3 -16.15 -19.99 -4.05
CA LYS A 3 -14.77 -20.19 -3.56
C LYS A 3 -14.06 -21.45 -4.10
N ILE A 4 -14.80 -22.44 -4.61
CA ILE A 4 -14.24 -23.69 -5.14
C ILE A 4 -13.97 -23.54 -6.65
N LEU A 5 -14.84 -22.81 -7.36
CA LEU A 5 -14.68 -22.53 -8.79
C LEU A 5 -13.40 -21.72 -9.08
N PHE A 6 -13.01 -20.82 -8.19
CA PHE A 6 -11.78 -20.02 -8.33
C PHE A 6 -10.49 -20.79 -8.02
N LEU A 7 -10.54 -21.77 -7.10
CA LEU A 7 -9.42 -22.68 -6.87
C LEU A 7 -9.13 -23.53 -8.11
N ILE A 8 -10.18 -23.90 -8.86
CA ILE A 8 -10.08 -24.63 -10.12
C ILE A 8 -9.47 -23.75 -11.22
N LEU A 9 -9.89 -22.49 -11.35
CA LEU A 9 -9.32 -21.53 -12.33
C LEU A 9 -7.84 -21.19 -12.06
N PHE A 10 -7.43 -21.12 -10.79
CA PHE A 10 -6.05 -20.91 -10.38
C PHE A 10 -5.15 -22.12 -10.68
N LEU A 11 -5.71 -23.33 -10.65
CA LEU A 11 -5.00 -24.57 -10.98
C LEU A 11 -4.92 -24.83 -12.50
N THR A 12 -5.75 -24.18 -13.32
CA THR A 12 -5.80 -24.38 -14.78
C THR A 12 -5.06 -23.32 -15.60
N GLY A 13 -4.40 -22.33 -14.97
CA GLY A 13 -3.53 -21.37 -15.66
C GLY A 13 -4.25 -20.32 -16.51
N ILE A 14 -5.53 -20.04 -16.23
CA ILE A 14 -6.29 -18.98 -16.92
C ILE A 14 -6.22 -17.70 -16.08
N THR A 15 -5.53 -16.68 -16.58
CA THR A 15 -5.43 -15.36 -15.93
C THR A 15 -6.48 -14.39 -16.46
N PRO A 16 -7.26 -13.72 -15.59
CA PRO A 16 -8.03 -12.56 -15.98
C PRO A 16 -7.13 -11.31 -16.13
N VAL A 17 -7.31 -10.54 -17.19
CA VAL A 17 -6.73 -9.21 -17.41
C VAL A 17 -7.82 -8.17 -17.25
N PHE A 18 -7.62 -7.15 -16.42
CA PHE A 18 -8.58 -6.05 -16.29
C PHE A 18 -8.08 -4.82 -17.04
N LYS A 19 -8.94 -4.26 -17.91
CA LYS A 19 -8.74 -2.95 -18.52
C LYS A 19 -9.99 -2.13 -18.32
N ASN A 20 -9.86 -0.89 -17.83
CA ASN A 20 -10.96 0.05 -17.60
C ASN A 20 -12.13 -0.52 -16.77
N ASN A 21 -11.87 -1.11 -15.60
CA ASN A 21 -12.88 -1.72 -14.72
C ASN A 21 -13.71 -2.86 -15.37
N SER A 22 -13.25 -3.47 -16.47
CA SER A 22 -13.89 -4.62 -17.11
C SER A 22 -13.00 -5.87 -17.09
N LEU A 23 -13.59 -7.01 -16.74
CA LEU A 23 -12.94 -8.33 -16.68
C LEU A 23 -12.76 -8.87 -18.11
N ASN A 24 -11.53 -8.89 -18.60
CA ASN A 24 -11.19 -9.54 -19.86
C ASN A 24 -10.44 -10.85 -19.57
N LEU A 25 -11.06 -11.99 -19.84
CA LEU A 25 -10.40 -13.29 -19.67
C LEU A 25 -9.46 -13.52 -20.87
N VAL A 26 -8.15 -13.57 -20.63
CA VAL A 26 -7.17 -13.94 -21.65
C VAL A 26 -6.67 -15.34 -21.34
N CYS A 27 -7.10 -16.33 -22.14
CA CYS A 27 -6.61 -17.69 -22.03
C CYS A 27 -5.17 -17.78 -22.57
N TYR A 28 -4.19 -18.04 -21.70
CA TYR A 28 -2.87 -18.50 -22.10
C TYR A 28 -2.83 -20.03 -21.98
N GLN A 29 -2.92 -20.74 -23.12
CA GLN A 29 -2.52 -22.14 -23.14
C GLN A 29 -0.99 -22.22 -23.19
N SER A 30 -0.39 -22.64 -22.09
CA SER A 30 0.95 -23.22 -22.14
C SER A 30 0.83 -24.59 -22.79
N TYR A 31 1.48 -24.75 -23.95
CA TYR A 31 1.63 -26.07 -24.59
C TYR A 31 2.59 -26.91 -23.74
N ALA A 32 2.04 -27.68 -22.80
CA ALA A 32 2.65 -28.93 -22.38
C ALA A 32 2.17 -30.01 -23.36
N GLN A 33 3.08 -30.48 -24.21
CA GLN A 33 2.80 -31.59 -25.12
C GLN A 33 2.61 -32.89 -24.32
N GLU A 34 1.48 -33.55 -24.62
CA GLU A 34 1.14 -34.98 -24.46
C GLU A 34 0.60 -35.49 -23.11
N ASP A 35 -0.73 -35.71 -23.07
CA ASP A 35 -1.34 -36.82 -22.34
C ASP A 35 -1.58 -37.99 -23.33
N PRO A 36 -1.14 -39.24 -23.06
CA PRO A 36 -1.33 -40.40 -23.93
C PRO A 36 -2.74 -41.01 -23.97
N TRP A 37 -3.75 -40.49 -23.28
CA TRP A 37 -5.08 -41.13 -23.23
C TRP A 37 -6.20 -40.14 -23.55
N GLY A 38 -6.51 -39.99 -24.84
CA GLY A 38 -7.57 -39.12 -25.32
C GLY A 38 -8.91 -39.38 -24.64
N GLU A 39 -9.41 -38.37 -23.94
CA GLU A 39 -10.82 -38.19 -23.59
C GLU A 39 -11.23 -36.75 -23.93
N GLU A 40 -12.40 -36.61 -24.55
CA GLU A 40 -13.00 -35.35 -25.02
C GLU A 40 -13.22 -34.37 -23.87
N LEU A 41 -12.80 -33.11 -24.02
CA LEU A 41 -13.17 -32.04 -23.10
C LEU A 41 -14.42 -31.32 -23.63
N GLU A 42 -15.40 -31.18 -22.72
CA GLU A 42 -16.76 -30.68 -22.90
C GLU A 42 -16.86 -29.22 -23.37
N ASP A 43 -18.00 -28.92 -23.99
CA ASP A 43 -18.40 -27.65 -24.60
C ASP A 43 -18.16 -26.41 -23.70
N VAL A 44 -17.56 -25.36 -24.28
CA VAL A 44 -17.37 -24.06 -23.63
C VAL A 44 -18.43 -23.07 -24.12
N ILE A 45 -19.26 -22.57 -23.22
CA ILE A 45 -20.21 -21.47 -23.48
C ILE A 45 -19.46 -20.13 -23.40
N ILE A 46 -19.52 -19.33 -24.46
CA ILE A 46 -19.02 -17.95 -24.48
C ILE A 46 -20.23 -17.02 -24.58
N CYS A 47 -20.43 -16.14 -23.59
CA CYS A 47 -21.41 -15.05 -23.66
C CYS A 47 -20.71 -13.78 -24.17
N ASN A 48 -21.29 -13.07 -25.14
CA ASN A 48 -20.86 -11.71 -25.49
C ASN A 48 -21.58 -10.67 -24.63
N GLU A 49 -21.00 -9.47 -24.55
CA GLU A 49 -21.46 -8.33 -23.74
C GLU A 49 -22.93 -7.93 -24.02
N PRO A 50 -23.65 -7.37 -23.03
CA PRO A 50 -25.02 -6.87 -23.24
C PRO A 50 -25.01 -5.62 -24.16
N ASP A 51 -25.83 -5.66 -25.21
CA ASP A 51 -25.82 -4.66 -26.28
C ASP A 51 -26.45 -3.30 -25.90
N ASP A 52 -27.18 -3.17 -24.78
CA ASP A 52 -27.68 -1.87 -24.30
C ASP A 52 -28.10 -1.89 -22.81
N ILE A 53 -27.72 -0.83 -22.08
CA ILE A 53 -28.19 -0.52 -20.71
C ILE A 53 -29.00 0.77 -20.78
N THR A 54 -30.29 0.72 -20.46
CA THR A 54 -31.12 1.92 -20.27
C THR A 54 -31.48 2.09 -18.80
N VAL A 55 -31.26 3.30 -18.29
CA VAL A 55 -31.56 3.73 -16.91
C VAL A 55 -32.69 4.75 -16.97
N ASP A 56 -33.72 4.57 -16.15
CA ASP A 56 -34.78 5.58 -15.99
C ASP A 56 -34.50 6.54 -14.83
N ASP A 57 -35.28 7.63 -14.75
CA ASP A 57 -35.10 8.72 -13.79
C ASP A 57 -35.27 8.30 -12.31
N TYR A 58 -35.58 7.02 -12.04
CA TYR A 58 -35.70 6.46 -10.70
C TYR A 58 -34.62 5.42 -10.37
N GLY A 59 -33.61 5.26 -11.23
CA GLY A 59 -32.42 4.45 -10.97
C GLY A 59 -32.62 2.94 -11.13
N SER A 60 -33.66 2.51 -11.86
CA SER A 60 -33.83 1.12 -12.27
C SER A 60 -33.11 0.88 -13.61
N TYR A 61 -32.45 -0.28 -13.77
CA TYR A 61 -31.80 -0.66 -15.03
C TYR A 61 -32.38 -1.97 -15.57
N THR A 62 -32.54 -2.04 -16.89
CA THR A 62 -32.93 -3.26 -17.59
C THR A 62 -31.77 -3.71 -18.47
N ILE A 63 -31.38 -4.98 -18.37
CA ILE A 63 -30.34 -5.59 -19.21
C ILE A 63 -31.03 -6.56 -20.17
N THR A 64 -30.72 -6.47 -21.46
CA THR A 64 -31.14 -7.45 -22.46
C THR A 64 -29.90 -8.16 -22.97
N GLU A 65 -29.82 -9.49 -22.79
CA GLU A 65 -28.70 -10.31 -23.27
C GLU A 65 -29.14 -11.07 -24.53
N THR A 66 -28.29 -11.05 -25.58
CA THR A 66 -28.47 -11.88 -26.77
C THR A 66 -27.34 -12.90 -26.85
N CYS A 67 -27.61 -14.18 -26.57
CA CYS A 67 -26.61 -15.23 -26.74
C CYS A 67 -26.55 -15.68 -28.21
N VAL A 68 -25.34 -15.84 -28.76
CA VAL A 68 -25.14 -16.46 -30.09
C VAL A 68 -24.26 -17.69 -29.93
N TRP A 69 -24.74 -18.85 -30.38
CA TRP A 69 -23.94 -20.06 -30.54
C TRP A 69 -23.11 -19.96 -31.82
N SER A 70 -21.81 -20.27 -31.75
CA SER A 70 -21.02 -20.54 -32.95
C SER A 70 -20.42 -21.94 -32.88
N ASN A 71 -20.99 -22.87 -33.66
CA ASN A 71 -20.27 -24.06 -34.08
C ASN A 71 -19.45 -23.72 -35.33
N ILE A 72 -18.25 -24.29 -35.42
CA ILE A 72 -17.60 -24.52 -36.73
C ILE A 72 -18.52 -25.51 -37.46
N ASP A 73 -19.38 -24.94 -38.30
CA ASP A 73 -20.18 -25.50 -39.39
C ASP A 73 -21.58 -24.88 -39.33
N GLY A 74 -21.79 -23.89 -40.20
CA GLY A 74 -22.97 -23.04 -40.18
C GLY A 74 -24.28 -23.81 -40.39
N ILE A 75 -25.13 -23.83 -39.36
CA ILE A 75 -26.58 -24.06 -39.46
C ILE A 75 -27.27 -23.19 -38.40
N ALA A 76 -28.29 -22.44 -38.83
CA ALA A 76 -29.16 -21.65 -37.97
C ALA A 76 -30.27 -22.54 -37.39
N THR A 77 -30.50 -22.49 -36.08
CA THR A 77 -31.79 -22.85 -35.46
C THR A 77 -32.06 -22.03 -34.19
N ASN A 78 -33.16 -21.29 -34.27
CA ASN A 78 -34.07 -20.86 -33.24
C ASN A 78 -34.58 -22.00 -32.35
N ASP A 79 -34.17 -22.04 -31.08
CA ASP A 79 -35.00 -22.40 -29.92
C ASP A 79 -34.13 -22.52 -28.66
N CYS A 80 -34.46 -21.74 -27.63
CA CYS A 80 -34.12 -22.05 -26.24
C CYS A 80 -35.27 -21.54 -25.35
N GLU A 81 -36.32 -22.36 -25.23
CA GLU A 81 -37.12 -22.41 -24.01
C GLU A 81 -36.30 -23.13 -22.93
N TRP A 82 -35.78 -22.40 -21.94
CA TRP A 82 -35.81 -22.87 -20.55
C TRP A 82 -35.50 -21.75 -19.54
N ASN A 83 -36.36 -21.69 -18.53
CA ASN A 83 -36.49 -20.64 -17.52
C ASN A 83 -35.26 -20.52 -16.61
N CYS A 84 -34.66 -19.32 -16.54
CA CYS A 84 -33.94 -18.90 -15.35
C CYS A 84 -34.90 -18.21 -14.37
N SER A 85 -34.95 -18.78 -13.17
CA SER A 85 -35.68 -18.30 -12.00
C SER A 85 -35.40 -16.82 -11.70
N THR A 86 -36.46 -16.04 -11.58
CA THR A 86 -36.47 -14.69 -11.00
C THR A 86 -36.14 -14.76 -9.52
N VAL A 87 -35.12 -14.00 -9.07
CA VAL A 87 -34.99 -13.63 -7.66
C VAL A 87 -35.60 -12.24 -7.53
N VAL A 88 -36.90 -12.21 -7.21
CA VAL A 88 -37.55 -10.99 -6.72
C VAL A 88 -37.22 -10.90 -5.24
N ALA A 89 -36.52 -9.84 -4.83
CA ALA A 89 -36.49 -9.47 -3.43
C ALA A 89 -37.79 -8.73 -3.14
N ASP A 90 -38.72 -9.42 -2.47
CA ASP A 90 -39.96 -8.83 -1.96
C ASP A 90 -39.62 -7.70 -0.98
N LYS A 91 -40.18 -6.52 -1.25
CA LYS A 91 -40.35 -5.46 -0.25
C LYS A 91 -41.57 -5.83 0.61
N PRO A 92 -41.57 -5.63 1.93
CA PRO A 92 -42.81 -5.67 2.70
C PRO A 92 -43.74 -4.54 2.22
N ASP A 93 -45.00 -4.91 2.05
CA ASP A 93 -46.12 -4.07 1.62
C ASP A 93 -46.29 -2.76 2.41
N ASP A 94 -46.98 -1.90 1.69
CA ASP A 94 -47.34 -0.52 1.90
C ASP A 94 -48.37 -0.26 3.02
N GLY A 95 -48.40 1.01 3.45
CA GLY A 95 -49.37 1.49 4.42
C GLY A 95 -49.41 3.02 4.53
N SER A 96 -49.80 3.69 3.45
CA SER A 96 -50.57 4.95 3.39
C SER A 96 -50.23 6.13 4.35
N GLY A 97 -49.70 7.23 3.77
CA GLY A 97 -50.21 8.61 3.92
C GLY A 97 -50.11 9.33 5.28
N GLY A 98 -49.15 10.24 5.40
CA GLY A 98 -49.10 11.31 6.41
C GLY A 98 -47.76 12.06 6.35
N ASN A 99 -47.76 13.38 6.43
CA ASN A 99 -46.53 14.19 6.43
C ASN A 99 -45.74 13.94 7.74
N ASP A 100 -44.79 13.01 7.71
CA ASP A 100 -43.87 12.71 8.82
C ASP A 100 -42.52 13.44 8.63
N GLU A 101 -42.56 14.74 8.35
CA GLU A 101 -41.34 15.52 8.51
C GLU A 101 -41.11 15.73 10.02
N PRO A 102 -39.96 15.34 10.58
CA PRO A 102 -39.68 15.54 11.99
C PRO A 102 -39.69 17.03 12.30
N ASP A 103 -40.28 17.40 13.43
CA ASP A 103 -40.13 18.75 13.95
C ASP A 103 -38.68 19.01 14.39
N CYS A 104 -38.31 20.23 14.80
CA CYS A 104 -36.89 20.49 15.14
C CYS A 104 -36.38 19.71 16.37
N ASN A 105 -37.27 19.04 17.12
CA ASN A 105 -36.93 18.17 18.25
C ASN A 105 -36.87 16.69 17.83
N GLY A 106 -37.04 16.41 16.54
CA GLY A 106 -37.00 15.07 15.98
C GLY A 106 -38.30 14.28 16.15
N ASP A 107 -39.39 14.93 16.58
CA ASP A 107 -40.68 14.26 16.73
C ASP A 107 -41.43 14.24 15.39
N PRO A 108 -41.70 13.05 14.80
CA PRO A 108 -42.45 12.95 13.55
C PRO A 108 -43.86 13.54 13.70
N GLY A 109 -44.19 14.54 12.88
CA GLY A 109 -45.46 15.27 12.97
C GLY A 109 -45.59 16.20 14.20
N GLY A 110 -44.47 16.51 14.86
CA GLY A 110 -44.44 17.39 16.03
C GLY A 110 -44.68 18.88 15.71
N SER A 111 -44.75 19.71 16.77
CA SER A 111 -45.08 21.15 16.66
C SER A 111 -43.94 22.07 17.11
N ALA A 112 -42.77 21.52 17.45
CA ALA A 112 -41.61 22.32 17.81
C ALA A 112 -40.98 22.95 16.56
N TYR A 113 -40.63 24.23 16.64
CA TYR A 113 -40.03 24.97 15.53
C TYR A 113 -38.73 25.64 15.96
N LEU A 114 -37.83 25.81 14.98
CA LEU A 114 -36.49 26.34 15.24
C LEU A 114 -36.57 27.85 15.46
N ALA A 115 -36.15 28.31 16.64
CA ALA A 115 -35.99 29.72 16.97
C ALA A 115 -34.51 30.09 17.14
N ASN A 116 -34.24 31.38 17.35
CA ASN A 116 -32.87 31.90 17.53
C ASN A 116 -32.13 31.37 18.77
N CYS A 117 -32.84 30.72 19.70
CA CYS A 117 -32.27 30.07 20.89
C CYS A 117 -32.26 28.53 20.79
N GLY A 118 -32.56 27.97 19.62
CA GLY A 118 -32.75 26.54 19.41
C GLY A 118 -34.23 26.17 19.24
N CYS A 119 -34.51 24.87 19.28
CA CYS A 119 -35.85 24.32 19.09
C CYS A 119 -36.77 24.66 20.29
N ILE A 120 -37.93 25.26 20.01
CA ILE A 120 -38.93 25.64 21.02
C ILE A 120 -40.34 25.22 20.58
N GLY A 121 -41.27 25.08 21.53
CA GLY A 121 -42.62 24.55 21.28
C GLY A 121 -42.70 23.02 21.33
N GLY A 122 -43.88 22.46 21.12
CA GLY A 122 -44.11 21.01 21.17
C GLY A 122 -43.70 20.36 22.50
N SER A 123 -43.02 19.21 22.40
CA SER A 123 -42.55 18.38 23.52
C SER A 123 -41.27 18.90 24.20
N THR A 124 -40.66 19.99 23.70
CA THR A 124 -39.39 20.53 24.21
C THR A 124 -39.48 21.11 25.63
N GLY A 125 -40.71 21.39 26.12
CA GLY A 125 -40.95 22.05 27.41
C GLY A 125 -40.49 23.52 27.47
N ARG A 126 -40.11 24.12 26.33
CA ARG A 126 -39.68 25.52 26.20
C ARG A 126 -40.70 26.33 25.42
N GLU A 127 -41.34 27.30 26.07
CA GLU A 127 -42.35 28.15 25.42
C GLU A 127 -41.76 29.42 24.79
N SER A 128 -40.58 29.88 25.24
CA SER A 128 -39.88 31.01 24.62
C SER A 128 -38.39 31.00 24.94
N CYS A 129 -37.62 31.80 24.20
CA CYS A 129 -36.18 31.94 24.38
C CYS A 129 -35.74 32.67 25.66
N ASN A 130 -36.68 33.25 26.42
CA ASN A 130 -36.37 34.11 27.56
C ASN A 130 -37.12 33.64 28.81
N SER A 131 -36.46 32.86 29.66
CA SER A 131 -36.76 32.85 31.08
C SER A 131 -35.50 32.62 31.89
N ASP A 132 -34.79 33.71 32.15
CA ASP A 132 -34.18 33.96 33.46
C ASP A 132 -34.20 35.49 33.71
N PRO A 133 -34.51 35.96 34.93
CA PRO A 133 -33.40 36.25 35.86
C PRO A 133 -33.71 36.04 37.36
N ASP A 134 -32.79 35.38 38.06
CA ASP A 134 -32.15 35.66 39.38
C ASP A 134 -32.84 36.62 40.40
N PRO A 135 -32.52 36.57 41.72
CA PRO A 135 -32.84 35.59 42.77
C PRO A 135 -33.83 36.16 43.82
N ASP A 136 -34.70 35.32 44.41
CA ASP A 136 -35.39 35.62 45.69
C ASP A 136 -35.40 34.35 46.56
N PRO A 137 -35.07 34.42 47.87
CA PRO A 137 -34.84 33.27 48.71
C PRO A 137 -36.17 32.76 49.28
N GLY A 138 -36.75 31.74 48.66
CA GLY A 138 -38.00 31.21 49.18
C GLY A 138 -38.59 30.05 48.40
N SER A 139 -38.30 28.85 48.91
CA SER A 139 -39.03 27.59 48.66
C SER A 139 -38.77 26.85 47.34
N GLY A 140 -38.56 25.52 47.47
CA GLY A 140 -38.79 24.58 46.37
C GLY A 140 -37.55 23.83 45.90
N SER A 141 -37.11 22.85 46.68
CA SER A 141 -36.23 21.74 46.32
C SER A 141 -35.94 21.51 44.82
N SER A 142 -34.75 21.92 44.36
CA SER A 142 -34.05 21.23 43.26
C SER A 142 -32.84 20.52 43.87
N GLY A 143 -33.06 19.28 44.30
CA GLY A 143 -31.97 18.40 44.70
C GLY A 143 -30.99 18.24 43.53
N ASN A 144 -29.71 18.09 43.86
CA ASN A 144 -28.68 17.74 42.89
C ASN A 144 -29.17 16.56 42.02
N PRO A 145 -29.32 16.71 40.68
CA PRO A 145 -29.82 15.66 39.79
C PRO A 145 -28.90 14.43 39.78
N CYS A 146 -27.66 14.59 40.23
CA CYS A 146 -26.67 13.54 40.37
C CYS A 146 -26.64 12.90 41.78
N GLY A 147 -27.59 13.26 42.65
CA GLY A 147 -27.67 12.78 44.04
C GLY A 147 -26.70 13.48 45.01
N ASN A 148 -26.99 13.42 46.31
CA ASN A 148 -26.26 14.18 47.35
C ASN A 148 -24.84 13.67 47.68
N GLN A 149 -24.18 12.91 46.79
CA GLN A 149 -22.96 12.19 47.17
C GLN A 149 -21.86 12.05 46.11
N ILE A 150 -21.90 12.80 45.00
CA ILE A 150 -20.75 12.83 44.08
C ILE A 150 -19.79 13.93 44.51
N VAL A 151 -18.65 13.52 45.07
CA VAL A 151 -17.52 14.40 45.39
C VAL A 151 -16.45 14.18 44.34
N CYS A 152 -16.19 15.21 43.52
CA CYS A 152 -15.14 15.11 42.51
C CYS A 152 -13.73 15.18 43.11
N PRO A 153 -12.77 14.41 42.56
CA PRO A 153 -11.36 14.55 42.89
C PRO A 153 -10.85 15.99 42.68
N ASN A 154 -9.79 16.34 43.42
CA ASN A 154 -9.19 17.68 43.34
C ASN A 154 -8.89 18.10 41.90
N GLY A 155 -9.48 19.22 41.48
CA GLY A 155 -9.27 19.84 40.16
C GLY A 155 -10.36 19.52 39.12
N GLN A 156 -11.21 18.53 39.37
CA GLN A 156 -12.34 18.20 38.49
C GLN A 156 -13.63 18.87 38.98
N GLN A 157 -14.54 19.16 38.05
CA GLN A 157 -15.86 19.73 38.29
C GLN A 157 -16.95 18.74 37.89
N LEU A 158 -18.03 18.67 38.66
CA LEU A 158 -19.17 17.81 38.34
C LEU A 158 -19.94 18.42 37.17
N ASN A 159 -20.02 17.70 36.07
CA ASN A 159 -20.93 18.02 34.98
C ASN A 159 -22.33 17.57 35.40
N TYR A 160 -23.23 18.53 35.68
CA TYR A 160 -24.58 18.25 36.18
C TYR A 160 -25.53 17.67 35.11
N THR A 161 -25.10 17.62 33.85
CA THR A 161 -25.85 17.01 32.73
C THR A 161 -25.49 15.54 32.56
N THR A 162 -24.20 15.20 32.68
CA THR A 162 -23.70 13.82 32.51
C THR A 162 -23.46 13.09 33.83
N CYS A 163 -23.49 13.82 34.95
CA CYS A 163 -23.13 13.37 36.29
C CYS A 163 -21.71 12.79 36.41
N ASN A 164 -20.79 13.23 35.54
CA ASN A 164 -19.38 12.84 35.57
C ASN A 164 -18.48 13.98 36.04
N CYS A 165 -17.35 13.65 36.67
CA CYS A 165 -16.33 14.64 37.03
C CYS A 165 -15.41 14.93 35.83
N GLU A 166 -15.39 16.17 35.37
CA GLU A 166 -14.64 16.61 34.20
C GLU A 166 -13.55 17.61 34.59
N CYS A 167 -12.36 17.46 34.02
CA CYS A 167 -11.26 18.39 34.25
C CYS A 167 -11.39 19.60 33.33
N THR A 168 -11.66 20.78 33.91
CA THR A 168 -11.84 22.05 33.14
C THR A 168 -10.62 22.96 33.17
N ARG A 169 -9.49 22.48 33.70
CA ARG A 169 -8.25 23.26 33.86
C ARG A 169 -7.54 23.46 32.53
N THR A 170 -6.91 24.61 32.34
CA THR A 170 -5.94 24.86 31.26
C THR A 170 -4.52 24.84 31.84
N CYS A 171 -3.55 24.35 31.06
CA CYS A 171 -2.15 24.28 31.47
C CYS A 171 -1.31 25.44 30.90
N PRO A 172 -0.29 25.92 31.64
CA PRO A 172 0.64 26.91 31.14
C PRO A 172 1.48 26.36 29.97
N PRO A 173 2.08 27.23 29.13
CA PRO A 173 2.93 26.80 28.02
C PRO A 173 4.03 25.82 28.45
N GLY A 174 4.20 24.71 27.72
CA GLY A 174 5.16 23.65 28.02
C GLY A 174 4.69 22.62 29.07
N TYR A 175 3.39 22.58 29.36
CA TYR A 175 2.77 21.57 30.22
C TYR A 175 1.51 21.01 29.55
N ARG A 176 1.33 19.69 29.60
CA ARG A 176 0.15 18.99 29.09
C ARG A 176 -0.79 18.62 30.24
N LEU A 177 -2.10 18.75 30.01
CA LEU A 177 -3.12 18.35 30.99
C LEU A 177 -3.33 16.83 30.96
N ASN A 178 -3.12 16.16 32.09
CA ASN A 178 -3.55 14.78 32.28
C ASN A 178 -5.03 14.77 32.67
N LEU A 179 -5.91 14.29 31.79
CA LEU A 179 -7.36 14.32 32.00
C LEU A 179 -7.86 13.39 33.12
N LEU A 180 -7.09 12.35 33.48
CA LEU A 180 -7.42 11.42 34.56
C LEU A 180 -7.08 11.97 35.95
N SER A 181 -5.91 12.62 36.08
CA SER A 181 -5.44 13.18 37.36
C SER A 181 -5.73 14.68 37.51
N CYS A 182 -6.16 15.34 36.44
CA CYS A 182 -6.37 16.79 36.33
C CYS A 182 -5.16 17.65 36.74
N ASN A 183 -3.96 17.10 36.55
CA ASN A 183 -2.70 17.78 36.80
C ASN A 183 -2.02 18.19 35.49
N CYS A 184 -1.32 19.32 35.53
CA CYS A 184 -0.44 19.75 34.45
C CYS A 184 0.91 19.06 34.61
N GLU A 185 1.22 18.15 33.70
CA GLU A 185 2.51 17.47 33.64
C GLU A 185 3.42 18.26 32.71
N LYS A 186 4.66 18.51 33.17
CA LYS A 186 5.64 19.24 32.36
C LYS A 186 5.89 18.43 31.09
N GLU A 187 5.68 19.03 29.93
CA GLU A 187 6.16 18.42 28.69
C GLU A 187 7.68 18.37 28.84
N THR A 188 8.23 17.17 28.94
CA THR A 188 9.67 17.02 28.92
C THR A 188 10.05 17.29 27.47
N PRO A 189 10.68 18.42 27.12
CA PRO A 189 11.10 18.63 25.75
C PRO A 189 12.04 17.49 25.41
N CYS A 190 11.72 16.76 24.35
CA CYS A 190 12.57 15.69 23.87
C CYS A 190 13.95 16.29 23.60
N THR A 191 14.97 15.90 24.37
CA THR A 191 16.34 16.43 24.24
C THR A 191 17.11 15.79 23.07
N THR A 192 16.46 14.86 22.38
CA THR A 192 17.02 14.10 21.27
C THR A 192 16.92 14.89 19.97
N THR A 193 18.02 14.99 19.24
CA THR A 193 18.03 15.41 17.84
C THR A 193 17.99 14.17 16.96
N CYS A 194 17.12 14.16 15.95
CA CYS A 194 17.00 13.02 15.05
C CYS A 194 18.00 13.09 13.89
N PRO A 195 18.49 11.92 13.43
CA PRO A 195 19.28 11.86 12.21
C PRO A 195 18.50 12.39 11.00
N VAL A 196 19.20 12.85 9.97
CA VAL A 196 18.58 13.30 8.71
C VAL A 196 17.67 12.20 8.14
N GLY A 197 16.44 12.56 7.78
CA GLY A 197 15.40 11.64 7.29
C GLY A 197 14.54 11.02 8.40
N PHE A 198 14.73 11.44 9.65
CA PHE A 198 13.88 11.05 10.78
C PHE A 198 13.30 12.28 11.47
N ASP A 199 12.01 12.22 11.80
CA ASP A 199 11.30 13.23 12.57
C ASP A 199 11.13 12.77 14.02
N LEU A 200 11.14 13.74 14.94
CA LEU A 200 10.95 13.47 16.37
C LEU A 200 9.45 13.42 16.69
N ILE A 201 8.91 12.21 16.81
CA ILE A 201 7.50 11.95 17.11
C ILE A 201 7.42 11.18 18.43
N ASP A 202 6.68 11.70 19.42
CA ASP A 202 6.58 11.12 20.77
C ASP A 202 7.94 10.84 21.43
N CYS A 203 8.91 11.74 21.25
CA CYS A 203 10.31 11.59 21.70
C CYS A 203 11.06 10.37 21.12
N GLN A 204 10.58 9.81 20.02
CA GLN A 204 11.28 8.79 19.24
C GLN A 204 11.54 9.31 17.83
N CYS A 205 12.73 9.01 17.30
CA CYS A 205 13.04 9.34 15.91
C CYS A 205 12.36 8.31 15.00
N ARG A 206 11.36 8.76 14.26
CA ARG A 206 10.61 7.96 13.28
C ARG A 206 10.95 8.40 11.88
N VAL A 207 10.70 7.56 10.89
CA VAL A 207 11.00 7.91 9.50
C VAL A 207 10.14 9.11 9.09
N ASN A 208 10.72 10.06 8.37
CA ASN A 208 9.99 11.21 7.85
C ASN A 208 9.07 10.74 6.69
N PRO A 209 7.77 11.09 6.64
CA PRO A 209 6.86 10.70 5.56
C PRO A 209 7.26 11.21 4.16
N CYS A 210 8.05 12.28 4.10
CA CYS A 210 8.65 12.85 2.89
C CYS A 210 10.06 12.36 2.61
N LEU A 211 10.54 11.36 3.34
CA LEU A 211 11.78 10.71 3.02
C LEU A 211 11.71 10.10 1.61
N ASN A 212 12.79 10.24 0.84
CA ASN A 212 12.92 9.69 -0.52
C ASN A 212 11.83 10.20 -1.48
N SER A 213 11.35 11.43 -1.32
CA SER A 213 10.38 12.04 -2.25
C SER A 213 10.87 12.03 -3.70
N ASP A 214 12.18 12.19 -3.91
CA ASP A 214 12.83 12.10 -5.22
C ASP A 214 12.79 10.68 -5.84
N LEU A 215 12.68 9.64 -5.01
CA LEU A 215 12.42 8.28 -5.49
C LEU A 215 10.94 8.01 -5.68
N ARG A 216 10.06 8.62 -4.88
CA ARG A 216 8.60 8.52 -5.04
C ARG A 216 8.17 9.10 -6.40
N HIS A 217 8.68 10.28 -6.73
CA HIS A 217 8.30 11.03 -7.93
C HIS A 217 9.27 10.80 -9.10
N LYS A 218 10.00 9.69 -9.06
CA LYS A 218 11.11 9.46 -9.99
C LYS A 218 10.61 9.25 -11.41
N GLU A 219 10.98 10.15 -12.30
CA GLU A 219 10.81 9.91 -13.74
C GLU A 219 12.02 9.17 -14.34
N ILE A 220 11.76 8.04 -15.00
CA ILE A 220 12.79 7.35 -15.79
C ILE A 220 13.01 8.10 -17.10
N SER A 221 14.27 8.42 -17.39
CA SER A 221 14.67 9.11 -18.62
C SER A 221 14.18 8.39 -19.89
N THR A 222 13.84 9.17 -20.91
CA THR A 222 13.36 8.65 -22.21
C THR A 222 14.34 7.67 -22.85
N ASP A 223 15.65 7.91 -22.74
CA ASP A 223 16.67 7.02 -23.30
C ASP A 223 16.62 5.64 -22.64
N VAL A 224 16.42 5.58 -21.33
CA VAL A 224 16.28 4.32 -20.60
C VAL A 224 14.95 3.65 -20.93
N LYS A 225 13.84 4.40 -21.03
CA LYS A 225 12.55 3.85 -21.49
C LYS A 225 12.66 3.22 -22.88
N ASN A 226 13.37 3.88 -23.81
CA ASN A 226 13.62 3.34 -25.15
C ASN A 226 14.48 2.07 -25.12
N LEU A 227 15.49 1.99 -24.24
CA LEU A 227 16.29 0.78 -24.07
C LEU A 227 15.46 -0.40 -23.55
N ILE A 228 14.49 -0.14 -22.67
CA ILE A 228 13.56 -1.14 -22.15
C ILE A 228 12.62 -1.60 -23.26
N ASP A 229 11.99 -0.65 -23.96
CA ASP A 229 11.00 -0.91 -25.01
C ASP A 229 11.57 -1.69 -26.20
N GLN A 230 12.87 -1.57 -26.47
CA GLN A 230 13.55 -2.35 -27.51
C GLN A 230 13.74 -3.82 -27.16
N ARG A 231 13.49 -4.22 -25.91
CA ARG A 231 13.60 -5.62 -25.48
C ARG A 231 12.26 -6.29 -25.73
N GLU A 232 12.15 -6.93 -26.88
CA GLU A 232 10.93 -7.61 -27.32
C GLU A 232 11.17 -9.11 -27.52
N LYS A 233 10.08 -9.87 -27.46
CA LYS A 233 10.05 -11.29 -27.82
C LYS A 233 8.90 -11.54 -28.77
N THR A 234 9.19 -12.19 -29.89
CA THR A 234 8.14 -12.66 -30.80
C THR A 234 7.39 -13.82 -30.17
N VAL A 235 6.08 -13.65 -29.99
CA VAL A 235 5.16 -14.67 -29.48
C VAL A 235 4.07 -14.94 -30.51
N PHE A 236 3.46 -16.12 -30.46
CA PHE A 236 2.33 -16.47 -31.34
C PHE A 236 1.01 -16.27 -30.58
N MET A 237 0.19 -15.33 -31.03
CA MET A 237 -1.08 -14.95 -30.41
C MET A 237 -2.15 -14.76 -31.48
N ASN A 238 -3.36 -15.29 -31.23
CA ASN A 238 -4.53 -15.17 -32.12
C ASN A 238 -4.24 -15.48 -33.61
N GLY A 239 -3.44 -16.51 -33.87
CA GLY A 239 -3.11 -16.94 -35.24
C GLY A 239 -2.02 -16.11 -35.94
N SER A 240 -1.33 -15.22 -35.23
CA SER A 240 -0.29 -14.35 -35.78
C SER A 240 0.94 -14.26 -34.87
N TYR A 241 2.11 -13.96 -35.45
CA TYR A 241 3.31 -13.62 -34.70
C TYR A 241 3.30 -12.13 -34.37
N VAL A 242 3.45 -11.80 -33.09
CA VAL A 242 3.47 -10.44 -32.58
C VAL A 242 4.68 -10.27 -31.69
N ASP A 243 5.38 -9.15 -31.82
CA ASP A 243 6.44 -8.76 -30.91
C ASP A 243 5.81 -8.11 -29.67
N VAL A 244 6.09 -8.67 -28.51
CA VAL A 244 5.63 -8.14 -27.23
C VAL A 244 6.82 -7.69 -26.40
N LYS A 245 6.63 -6.63 -25.62
CA LYS A 245 7.65 -6.13 -24.71
C LYS A 245 7.99 -7.22 -23.68
N LEU A 246 9.29 -7.39 -23.45
CA LEU A 246 9.78 -8.26 -22.38
C LEU A 246 9.61 -7.62 -21.01
N PHE A 247 9.65 -6.28 -20.95
CA PHE A 247 9.56 -5.55 -19.69
C PHE A 247 8.66 -4.33 -19.81
N GLU A 248 7.89 -4.09 -18.76
CA GLU A 248 7.11 -2.87 -18.56
C GLU A 248 7.44 -2.31 -17.18
N ILE A 249 7.65 -1.00 -17.09
CA ILE A 249 7.94 -0.34 -15.81
C ILE A 249 6.72 -0.49 -14.90
N GLN A 250 6.96 -0.92 -13.66
CA GLN A 250 5.97 -0.85 -12.59
C GLN A 250 6.14 0.50 -11.88
N GLU A 251 5.31 1.46 -12.27
CA GLU A 251 5.31 2.79 -11.67
C GLU A 251 4.73 2.70 -10.24
N ILE A 252 5.08 3.65 -9.37
CA ILE A 252 4.66 3.59 -7.96
C ILE A 252 3.12 3.64 -7.80
N GLU A 253 2.44 4.28 -8.77
CA GLU A 253 0.99 4.37 -8.87
C GLU A 253 0.33 3.01 -9.14
N ASP A 254 1.04 2.09 -9.79
CA ASP A 254 0.56 0.72 -10.03
C ASP A 254 0.47 -0.11 -8.74
N GLY A 255 1.10 0.37 -7.67
CA GLY A 255 1.05 -0.27 -6.36
C GLY A 255 -0.24 0.04 -5.59
N TRP A 256 -0.47 -0.71 -4.50
CA TRP A 256 -1.64 -0.59 -3.64
C TRP A 256 -1.25 -0.34 -2.18
N GLY A 257 -2.16 0.35 -1.46
CA GLY A 257 -2.02 0.69 -0.05
C GLY A 257 -0.87 1.66 0.26
N ASP A 258 -0.45 1.62 1.52
CA ASP A 258 0.60 2.48 2.09
C ASP A 258 1.93 2.35 1.37
N ILE A 259 2.63 3.48 1.25
CA ILE A 259 4.00 3.55 0.76
C ILE A 259 4.97 3.12 1.86
N ASN A 260 5.92 2.26 1.51
CA ASN A 260 7.05 1.87 2.32
C ASN A 260 8.25 2.75 1.99
N LEU A 261 8.83 3.38 3.02
CA LEU A 261 10.01 4.22 2.91
C LEU A 261 11.18 3.57 3.65
N ASP A 262 12.20 3.16 2.89
CA ASP A 262 13.41 2.55 3.42
C ASP A 262 14.54 3.58 3.58
N LYS A 263 15.29 3.49 4.68
CA LYS A 263 16.62 4.11 4.81
C LYS A 263 17.51 3.35 5.76
N TYR A 264 18.48 2.67 5.17
CA TYR A 264 19.52 1.92 5.86
C TYR A 264 20.87 2.58 5.57
N ALA A 265 21.75 2.60 6.57
CA ALA A 265 23.09 3.11 6.41
C ALA A 265 24.09 2.31 7.25
N LEU A 266 25.22 1.96 6.63
CA LEU A 266 26.38 1.33 7.26
C LEU A 266 27.54 2.34 7.26
N ASN A 267 27.87 2.87 8.44
CA ASN A 267 28.89 3.92 8.57
C ASN A 267 30.31 3.33 8.57
N ILE A 268 31.07 3.68 7.55
CA ILE A 268 32.46 3.33 7.31
C ILE A 268 33.33 4.51 7.77
N THR A 269 33.78 4.43 9.02
CA THR A 269 34.62 5.47 9.65
C THR A 269 36.02 5.55 9.05
N ASN A 270 36.54 4.44 8.52
CA ASN A 270 37.79 4.44 7.78
C ASN A 270 37.69 3.47 6.59
N LEU A 271 38.04 3.95 5.40
CA LEU A 271 38.15 3.10 4.22
C LEU A 271 39.28 2.07 4.40
N PRO A 272 39.23 0.94 3.67
CA PRO A 272 40.37 0.03 3.61
C PRO A 272 41.63 0.74 3.10
N ASN A 273 42.80 0.26 3.52
CA ASN A 273 44.08 0.86 3.13
C ASN A 273 44.24 0.89 1.60
N GLY A 274 44.50 2.08 1.05
CA GLY A 274 44.73 2.28 -0.38
C GLY A 274 43.46 2.39 -1.22
N TYR A 275 42.26 2.29 -0.63
CA TYR A 275 41.00 2.47 -1.35
C TYR A 275 40.67 3.96 -1.52
N GLN A 276 40.24 4.32 -2.74
CA GLN A 276 39.36 5.46 -2.95
C GLN A 276 37.90 5.00 -2.75
N PRO A 277 36.98 5.88 -2.35
CA PRO A 277 35.59 5.48 -2.09
C PRO A 277 34.92 4.88 -3.35
N GLN A 278 35.25 5.37 -4.55
CA GLN A 278 34.74 4.83 -5.81
C GLN A 278 35.22 3.39 -6.08
N MET A 279 36.41 3.02 -5.60
CA MET A 279 36.91 1.64 -5.72
C MET A 279 36.08 0.70 -4.84
N LEU A 280 35.76 1.14 -3.61
CA LEU A 280 34.91 0.36 -2.72
C LEU A 280 33.48 0.25 -3.28
N PHE A 281 32.97 1.34 -3.83
CA PHE A 281 31.66 1.40 -4.48
C PHE A 281 31.55 0.42 -5.66
N ASP A 282 32.52 0.43 -6.59
CA ASP A 282 32.47 -0.46 -7.75
C ASP A 282 32.61 -1.93 -7.35
N GLU A 283 33.46 -2.25 -6.37
CA GLU A 283 33.58 -3.61 -5.84
C GLU A 283 32.27 -4.08 -5.19
N ILE A 284 31.65 -3.25 -4.35
CA ILE A 284 30.35 -3.56 -3.73
C ILE A 284 29.26 -3.77 -4.79
N ARG A 285 29.24 -2.94 -5.83
CA ARG A 285 28.22 -3.01 -6.89
C ARG A 285 28.37 -4.28 -7.74
N ARG A 286 29.60 -4.66 -8.11
CA ARG A 286 29.87 -5.88 -8.88
C ARG A 286 29.52 -7.12 -8.08
N ASP A 287 29.94 -7.15 -6.82
CA ASP A 287 29.68 -8.28 -5.92
C ASP A 287 28.31 -8.17 -5.23
N PHE A 288 27.43 -7.25 -5.67
CA PHE A 288 26.18 -6.93 -4.97
C PHE A 288 25.29 -8.17 -4.77
N SER A 289 25.23 -9.05 -5.78
CA SER A 289 24.51 -10.32 -5.72
C SER A 289 24.98 -11.25 -4.60
N ASP A 290 26.24 -11.21 -4.20
CA ASP A 290 26.78 -12.04 -3.13
C ASP A 290 26.36 -11.54 -1.73
N PHE A 291 26.01 -10.25 -1.63
CA PHE A 291 25.57 -9.66 -0.36
C PHE A 291 24.05 -9.74 -0.19
N VAL A 292 23.29 -9.69 -1.28
CA VAL A 292 21.82 -9.79 -1.27
C VAL A 292 21.40 -11.24 -1.02
N THR A 293 21.16 -11.53 0.25
CA THR A 293 20.60 -12.79 0.72
C THR A 293 19.55 -12.45 1.76
N GLY A 294 18.41 -13.12 1.74
CA GLY A 294 17.32 -12.65 2.59
C GLY A 294 16.18 -13.61 2.74
N GLY A 295 15.17 -13.18 3.51
CA GLY A 295 14.06 -13.96 4.03
C GLY A 295 14.29 -14.42 5.46
N SER A 296 13.38 -14.05 6.37
CA SER A 296 13.37 -14.52 7.76
C SER A 296 12.68 -15.88 7.94
N ILE A 297 11.99 -16.35 6.90
CA ILE A 297 11.18 -17.58 6.93
C ILE A 297 11.26 -18.34 5.60
N VAL A 298 10.94 -19.65 5.65
CA VAL A 298 10.85 -20.50 4.46
C VAL A 298 9.85 -19.90 3.47
N GLY A 299 10.24 -19.81 2.20
CA GLY A 299 9.43 -19.19 1.13
C GLY A 299 9.69 -17.70 0.90
N THR A 300 10.25 -16.98 1.88
CA THR A 300 10.69 -15.58 1.70
C THR A 300 12.17 -15.46 1.31
N SER A 301 12.84 -16.60 1.12
CA SER A 301 14.26 -16.58 0.83
C SER A 301 14.52 -16.02 -0.56
N VAL A 302 15.43 -15.03 -0.65
CA VAL A 302 15.72 -14.34 -1.90
C VAL A 302 17.21 -14.37 -2.23
N LYS A 303 17.50 -14.53 -3.51
CA LYS A 303 18.83 -14.37 -4.10
C LYS A 303 18.73 -13.44 -5.31
N LEU A 304 19.70 -12.53 -5.45
CA LEU A 304 19.79 -11.67 -6.62
C LEU A 304 20.66 -12.33 -7.70
N GLU A 305 20.12 -12.43 -8.91
CA GLU A 305 20.84 -12.99 -10.07
C GLU A 305 20.46 -12.26 -11.36
N PRO A 306 21.32 -12.27 -12.39
CA PRO A 306 20.97 -11.63 -13.65
C PRO A 306 19.83 -12.36 -14.35
N TYR A 307 18.92 -11.62 -15.00
CA TYR A 307 17.79 -12.18 -15.76
C TYR A 307 18.25 -13.04 -16.93
N SER A 308 19.35 -12.64 -17.59
CA SER A 308 19.98 -13.39 -18.67
C SER A 308 21.50 -13.26 -18.64
N ILE A 309 22.21 -14.06 -19.44
CA ILE A 309 23.66 -13.92 -19.60
C ILE A 309 24.04 -12.52 -20.10
N ALA A 310 23.23 -11.95 -21.00
CA ALA A 310 23.47 -10.60 -21.52
C ALA A 310 23.30 -9.54 -20.42
N ASP A 311 22.31 -9.71 -19.55
CA ASP A 311 22.09 -8.84 -18.40
C ASP A 311 23.22 -8.95 -17.37
N GLY A 312 23.73 -10.15 -17.12
CA GLY A 312 24.89 -10.35 -16.25
C GLY A 312 26.15 -9.66 -16.81
N ASN A 313 26.41 -9.80 -18.11
CA ASN A 313 27.52 -9.09 -18.76
C ASN A 313 27.34 -7.56 -18.71
N LYS A 314 26.09 -7.08 -18.83
CA LYS A 314 25.77 -5.65 -18.75
C LYS A 314 25.95 -5.13 -17.33
N TRP A 315 25.48 -5.87 -16.33
CA TRP A 315 25.70 -5.59 -14.91
C TRP A 315 27.19 -5.53 -14.57
N GLU A 316 28.00 -6.46 -15.08
CA GLU A 316 29.45 -6.45 -14.90
C GLU A 316 30.20 -5.41 -15.76
N SER A 317 29.52 -4.65 -16.60
CA SER A 317 30.19 -3.62 -17.39
C SER A 317 30.49 -2.36 -16.54
N SER A 318 31.20 -1.39 -17.14
CA SER A 318 31.39 -0.06 -16.53
C SER A 318 30.14 0.83 -16.62
N ASN A 319 29.07 0.37 -17.28
CA ASN A 319 27.79 1.08 -17.34
C ASN A 319 26.64 0.06 -17.26
N PRO A 320 26.11 -0.21 -16.05
CA PRO A 320 25.07 -1.21 -15.84
C PRO A 320 23.66 -0.74 -16.21
N ILE A 321 23.45 0.50 -16.67
CA ILE A 321 22.12 1.00 -17.05
C ILE A 321 21.50 0.09 -18.12
N GLY A 322 20.30 -0.42 -17.85
CA GLY A 322 19.57 -1.38 -18.67
C GLY A 322 19.80 -2.85 -18.32
N ALA A 323 20.71 -3.16 -17.39
CA ALA A 323 20.85 -4.52 -16.87
C ALA A 323 19.62 -4.91 -16.05
N VAL A 324 19.02 -6.06 -16.38
CA VAL A 324 17.87 -6.62 -15.66
C VAL A 324 18.32 -7.73 -14.70
N MET A 325 17.86 -7.62 -13.46
CA MET A 325 18.20 -8.53 -12.37
C MET A 325 16.92 -9.09 -11.76
N ASN A 326 17.05 -10.28 -11.19
CA ASN A 326 15.99 -11.10 -10.65
C ASN A 326 16.24 -11.35 -9.17
N PHE A 327 15.30 -10.92 -8.33
CA PHE A 327 15.18 -11.38 -6.95
C PHE A 327 14.43 -12.72 -6.96
N ASN A 328 15.18 -13.78 -7.23
CA ASN A 328 14.66 -15.14 -7.31
C ASN A 328 14.31 -15.65 -5.92
N ASN A 329 13.07 -16.12 -5.76
CA ASN A 329 12.57 -16.75 -4.55
C ASN A 329 11.69 -17.96 -4.92
N PHE A 330 11.23 -18.71 -3.92
CA PHE A 330 10.46 -19.94 -4.15
C PHE A 330 9.07 -19.70 -4.77
N MET A 331 8.50 -18.51 -4.62
CA MET A 331 7.12 -18.22 -5.01
C MET A 331 7.02 -17.63 -6.42
N ASP A 332 7.93 -16.74 -6.80
CA ASP A 332 8.10 -16.20 -8.15
C ASP A 332 9.44 -15.45 -8.25
N THR A 333 9.75 -14.87 -9.41
CA THR A 333 10.89 -13.99 -9.59
C THR A 333 10.44 -12.53 -9.57
N SER A 334 11.04 -11.75 -8.69
CA SER A 334 10.81 -10.30 -8.62
C SER A 334 11.84 -9.57 -9.48
N THR A 335 11.42 -9.08 -10.65
CA THR A 335 12.31 -8.50 -11.67
C THR A 335 12.54 -7.00 -11.47
N VAL A 336 13.80 -6.56 -11.59
CA VAL A 336 14.18 -5.13 -11.56
C VAL A 336 15.13 -4.78 -12.70
N ILE A 337 15.17 -3.51 -13.08
CA ILE A 337 16.14 -2.99 -14.05
C ILE A 337 16.94 -1.83 -13.47
N CYS A 338 18.24 -1.80 -13.75
CA CYS A 338 19.10 -0.67 -13.40
C CYS A 338 18.75 0.52 -14.31
N THR A 339 18.10 1.54 -13.76
CA THR A 339 17.67 2.73 -14.52
C THR A 339 18.63 3.89 -14.39
N GLU A 340 19.45 3.91 -13.34
CA GLU A 340 20.48 4.92 -13.15
C GLU A 340 21.75 4.32 -12.57
N TYR A 341 22.86 4.95 -12.94
CA TYR A 341 24.18 4.66 -12.42
C TYR A 341 25.06 5.90 -12.56
N ASN A 342 25.77 6.25 -11.49
CA ASN A 342 26.77 7.31 -11.49
C ASN A 342 27.99 6.84 -10.70
N TYR A 343 29.14 6.73 -11.38
CA TYR A 343 30.40 6.33 -10.75
C TYR A 343 30.98 7.41 -9.84
N ASP A 344 30.88 8.67 -10.25
CA ASP A 344 31.48 9.80 -9.54
C ASP A 344 30.69 10.12 -8.27
N GLU A 345 29.35 10.06 -8.35
CA GLU A 345 28.43 10.22 -7.22
C GLU A 345 28.17 8.91 -6.46
N MET A 346 28.75 7.80 -6.94
CA MET A 346 28.73 6.48 -6.28
C MET A 346 27.33 5.95 -5.95
N TYR A 347 26.43 5.92 -6.93
CA TYR A 347 25.11 5.30 -6.76
C TYR A 347 24.62 4.53 -7.98
N TRP A 348 23.65 3.65 -7.74
CA TRP A 348 22.79 3.08 -8.78
C TRP A 348 21.36 2.96 -8.26
N THR A 349 20.39 2.99 -9.17
CA THR A 349 18.97 2.83 -8.87
C THR A 349 18.40 1.64 -9.63
N PHE A 350 17.71 0.75 -8.91
CA PHE A 350 16.85 -0.26 -9.48
C PHE A 350 15.40 0.23 -9.52
N THR A 351 14.71 -0.06 -10.62
CA THR A 351 13.26 0.11 -10.75
C THR A 351 12.59 -1.23 -10.98
N THR A 352 11.43 -1.42 -10.39
CA THR A 352 10.59 -2.62 -10.53
C THR A 352 9.99 -2.68 -11.93
N VAL A 353 9.93 -3.89 -12.51
CA VAL A 353 9.33 -4.11 -13.83
C VAL A 353 8.46 -5.36 -13.82
N HIS A 354 7.37 -5.30 -14.57
CA HIS A 354 6.70 -6.50 -15.05
C HIS A 354 7.60 -7.11 -16.12
N SER A 355 7.81 -8.43 -16.07
CA SER A 355 8.50 -9.16 -17.13
C SER A 355 7.53 -10.09 -17.84
N LEU A 356 7.74 -10.38 -19.11
CA LEU A 356 6.82 -11.24 -19.86
C LEU A 356 6.69 -12.66 -19.28
N ASP A 357 7.77 -13.17 -18.68
CA ASP A 357 7.88 -14.52 -18.13
C ASP A 357 7.63 -14.61 -16.62
N HIS A 358 7.50 -13.48 -15.92
CA HIS A 358 7.17 -13.45 -14.49
C HIS A 358 6.08 -12.42 -14.22
N GLN A 359 5.15 -12.73 -13.31
CA GLN A 359 3.89 -12.00 -13.18
C GLN A 359 4.02 -10.61 -12.51
N GLY A 360 5.25 -10.12 -12.30
CA GLY A 360 5.58 -8.81 -11.76
C GLY A 360 6.39 -8.87 -10.47
N HIS A 361 7.02 -7.75 -10.14
CA HIS A 361 7.68 -7.55 -8.87
C HIS A 361 6.64 -7.39 -7.73
N PHE A 362 6.96 -7.91 -6.55
CA PHE A 362 6.09 -7.87 -5.35
C PHE A 362 5.80 -6.46 -4.83
N VAL A 363 6.56 -5.48 -5.30
CA VAL A 363 6.39 -4.07 -5.00
C VAL A 363 6.58 -3.28 -6.29
N SER A 364 5.99 -2.09 -6.35
CA SER A 364 6.16 -1.11 -7.41
C SER A 364 6.88 0.13 -6.85
N GLY A 365 7.96 0.56 -7.50
CA GLY A 365 8.74 1.74 -7.10
C GLY A 365 10.23 1.63 -7.38
N HIS A 366 11.02 2.41 -6.65
CA HIS A 366 12.44 2.59 -6.91
C HIS A 366 13.28 2.42 -5.65
N ARG A 367 14.46 1.80 -5.81
CA ARG A 367 15.43 1.64 -4.73
C ARG A 367 16.83 2.03 -5.19
N GLN A 368 17.43 2.95 -4.46
CA GLN A 368 18.79 3.44 -4.71
C GLN A 368 19.75 2.89 -3.67
N PHE A 369 20.96 2.57 -4.14
CA PHE A 369 22.07 2.09 -3.35
C PHE A 369 23.30 2.90 -3.69
N GLY A 370 24.18 3.11 -2.73
CA GLY A 370 25.39 3.87 -3.01
C GLY A 370 26.32 4.04 -1.81
N ILE A 371 27.38 4.80 -2.03
CA ILE A 371 28.25 5.31 -0.96
C ILE A 371 28.14 6.83 -0.96
N GLU A 372 27.80 7.39 0.20
CA GLU A 372 27.80 8.85 0.40
C GLU A 372 28.94 9.27 1.33
N THR A 373 29.40 10.51 1.16
CA THR A 373 30.38 11.13 2.07
C THR A 373 29.65 11.85 3.19
N ASN A 374 29.97 11.52 4.44
CA ASN A 374 29.41 12.16 5.62
C ASN A 374 30.12 13.50 5.90
N SER A 375 29.47 14.38 6.67
CA SER A 375 30.01 15.71 7.02
C SER A 375 31.32 15.67 7.83
N ASP A 376 31.61 14.56 8.51
CA ASP A 376 32.84 14.32 9.25
C ASP A 376 33.98 13.71 8.39
N GLY A 377 33.75 13.53 7.10
CA GLY A 377 34.69 12.91 6.16
C GLY A 377 34.71 11.38 6.18
N SER A 378 33.87 10.75 7.02
CA SER A 378 33.60 9.30 6.91
C SER A 378 32.67 9.00 5.74
N TYR A 379 32.42 7.73 5.46
CA TYR A 379 31.53 7.29 4.40
C TYR A 379 30.37 6.48 4.96
N SER A 380 29.27 6.40 4.21
CA SER A 380 28.17 5.48 4.51
C SER A 380 27.81 4.73 3.24
N PHE A 381 27.82 3.39 3.28
CA PHE A 381 27.02 2.65 2.32
C PHE A 381 25.56 2.82 2.70
N TYR A 382 24.70 3.21 1.76
CA TYR A 382 23.29 3.41 2.00
C TYR A 382 22.41 2.59 1.06
N LEU A 383 21.21 2.30 1.55
CA LEU A 383 20.08 1.82 0.78
C LEU A 383 18.89 2.69 1.15
N ARG A 384 18.19 3.20 0.14
CA ARG A 384 16.96 3.93 0.33
C ARG A 384 15.95 3.57 -0.75
N GLY A 385 14.67 3.55 -0.40
CA GLY A 385 13.61 3.08 -1.28
C GLY A 385 12.29 3.78 -1.01
N ALA A 386 11.49 3.86 -2.06
CA ALA A 386 10.10 4.30 -2.02
C ALA A 386 9.31 3.32 -2.88
N ASP A 387 8.49 2.49 -2.24
CA ASP A 387 7.74 1.45 -2.94
C ASP A 387 6.39 1.14 -2.29
N ARG A 388 5.47 0.63 -3.11
CA ARG A 388 4.12 0.21 -2.71
C ARG A 388 3.92 -1.24 -3.09
N LEU A 389 2.95 -1.93 -2.49
CA LEU A 389 2.73 -3.34 -2.79
C LEU A 389 2.26 -3.53 -4.24
N GLY A 390 2.86 -4.46 -4.99
CA GLY A 390 2.53 -4.72 -6.39
C GLY A 390 1.23 -5.52 -6.58
N GLN A 391 0.61 -5.36 -7.76
CA GLN A 391 -0.74 -5.86 -8.09
C GLN A 391 -0.95 -7.38 -7.88
N LEU A 392 0.05 -8.21 -8.17
CA LEU A 392 -0.08 -9.68 -8.09
C LEU A 392 -0.25 -10.19 -6.66
N ILE A 393 0.47 -9.59 -5.72
CA ILE A 393 0.38 -9.95 -4.31
C ILE A 393 -0.86 -9.33 -3.68
N ASP A 394 -1.20 -8.09 -4.06
CA ASP A 394 -2.43 -7.45 -3.60
C ASP A 394 -3.66 -8.33 -3.94
N TYR A 395 -3.75 -8.86 -5.17
CA TYR A 395 -4.87 -9.75 -5.55
C TYR A 395 -4.90 -11.09 -4.78
N SER A 396 -3.73 -11.67 -4.45
CA SER A 396 -3.64 -12.96 -3.74
C SER A 396 -3.68 -12.86 -2.22
N LEU A 397 -3.26 -11.71 -1.65
CA LEU A 397 -3.19 -11.45 -0.21
C LEU A 397 -4.23 -10.47 0.33
N ASN A 398 -5.04 -9.80 -0.49
CA ASN A 398 -6.20 -9.01 -0.02
C ASN A 398 -7.30 -9.85 0.66
N GLY A 399 -7.13 -11.18 0.74
CA GLY A 399 -7.88 -12.04 1.66
C GLY A 399 -7.30 -12.13 3.08
N PHE A 400 -6.14 -11.52 3.33
CA PHE A 400 -5.35 -11.58 4.56
C PHE A 400 -4.86 -10.17 4.95
N ASP A 401 -5.60 -9.51 5.84
CA ASP A 401 -5.33 -8.19 6.47
C ASP A 401 -3.93 -8.04 7.12
N SER A 402 -3.11 -9.10 7.14
CA SER A 402 -1.78 -9.18 7.76
C SER A 402 -0.65 -9.56 6.78
N GLY A 403 -0.96 -9.82 5.50
CA GLY A 403 0.01 -10.28 4.51
C GLY A 403 1.03 -9.22 4.08
N HIS A 404 0.63 -7.95 4.12
CA HIS A 404 1.44 -6.85 3.58
C HIS A 404 2.60 -6.53 4.53
N ASP A 405 2.31 -6.29 5.81
CA ASP A 405 3.32 -6.12 6.85
C ASP A 405 4.21 -7.34 7.00
N PHE A 406 3.67 -8.53 6.76
CA PHE A 406 4.44 -9.76 6.80
C PHE A 406 5.54 -9.78 5.73
N LEU A 407 5.25 -9.41 4.49
CA LEU A 407 6.24 -9.37 3.41
C LEU A 407 7.28 -8.27 3.62
N PHE A 408 6.85 -7.06 4.01
CA PHE A 408 7.78 -5.98 4.30
C PHE A 408 8.72 -6.32 5.47
N ASN A 409 8.20 -6.93 6.55
CA ASN A 409 9.03 -7.27 7.71
C ASN A 409 9.86 -8.55 7.52
N ASN A 410 9.30 -9.60 6.95
CA ASN A 410 9.94 -10.93 6.91
C ASN A 410 10.67 -11.21 5.59
N ALA A 411 10.33 -10.54 4.49
CA ALA A 411 11.07 -10.65 3.25
C ALA A 411 11.98 -9.41 3.06
N ALA A 412 11.42 -8.22 2.92
CA ALA A 412 12.19 -7.02 2.53
C ALA A 412 13.17 -6.56 3.63
N ASP A 413 12.70 -6.17 4.81
CA ASP A 413 13.53 -5.70 5.94
C ASP A 413 14.57 -6.73 6.35
N ALA A 414 14.19 -8.01 6.38
CA ALA A 414 15.11 -9.12 6.61
C ALA A 414 16.25 -9.18 5.59
N THR A 415 15.93 -9.02 4.29
CA THR A 415 16.90 -9.00 3.19
C THR A 415 17.84 -7.81 3.32
N TRP A 416 17.32 -6.61 3.57
CA TRP A 416 18.14 -5.40 3.67
C TRP A 416 19.03 -5.39 4.91
N LYS A 417 18.54 -5.91 6.05
CA LYS A 417 19.37 -6.12 7.24
C LYS A 417 20.48 -7.14 7.02
N ASN A 418 20.22 -8.20 6.27
CA ASN A 418 21.22 -9.19 5.91
C ASN A 418 22.26 -8.61 4.94
N LEU A 419 21.84 -7.84 3.93
CA LEU A 419 22.73 -7.07 3.06
C LEU A 419 23.68 -6.20 3.89
N MET A 420 23.17 -5.39 4.81
CA MET A 420 23.99 -4.53 5.67
C MET A 420 24.97 -5.35 6.54
N SER A 421 24.53 -6.48 7.08
CA SER A 421 25.37 -7.38 7.88
C SER A 421 26.47 -8.05 7.04
N ASN A 422 26.18 -8.42 5.80
CA ASN A 422 27.13 -9.05 4.89
C ASN A 422 28.16 -8.03 4.40
N LEU A 423 27.73 -6.81 4.07
CA LEU A 423 28.63 -5.71 3.75
C LEU A 423 29.53 -5.33 4.92
N GLU A 424 29.00 -5.29 6.14
CA GLU A 424 29.81 -5.06 7.34
C GLU A 424 30.94 -6.09 7.45
N LYS A 425 30.65 -7.38 7.28
CA LYS A 425 31.66 -8.45 7.30
C LYS A 425 32.66 -8.31 6.16
N PHE A 426 32.18 -8.06 4.95
CA PHE A 426 33.01 -7.91 3.76
C PHE A 426 34.01 -6.76 3.92
N ILE A 427 33.53 -5.57 4.28
CA ILE A 427 34.39 -4.40 4.42
C ILE A 427 35.35 -4.59 5.61
N LYS A 428 34.91 -5.15 6.74
CA LYS A 428 35.80 -5.47 7.89
C LYS A 428 36.88 -6.49 7.57
N SER A 429 36.66 -7.35 6.58
CA SER A 429 37.68 -8.31 6.14
C SER A 429 38.86 -7.63 5.44
N LYS A 430 38.69 -6.40 4.97
CA LYS A 430 39.73 -5.64 4.27
C LYS A 430 40.61 -4.89 5.28
N THR A 431 41.92 -4.94 5.04
CA THR A 431 42.92 -4.38 5.96
C THR A 431 42.75 -2.87 6.10
N GLY A 432 42.71 -2.37 7.34
CA GLY A 432 42.62 -0.94 7.65
C GLY A 432 41.19 -0.39 7.72
N ALA A 433 40.18 -1.13 7.28
CA ALA A 433 38.81 -0.67 7.34
C ALA A 433 38.29 -0.58 8.80
N ILE A 434 37.58 0.51 9.11
CA ILE A 434 36.88 0.69 10.38
C ILE A 434 35.43 1.02 10.07
N ILE A 435 34.50 0.31 10.72
CA ILE A 435 33.06 0.45 10.51
C ILE A 435 32.37 0.48 11.86
N LYS A 436 31.36 1.34 12.01
CA LYS A 436 30.44 1.26 13.15
C LYS A 436 29.55 0.01 12.99
N PRO A 437 29.42 -0.84 14.03
CA PRO A 437 28.56 -2.01 13.95
C PRO A 437 27.15 -1.66 13.49
N PHE A 438 26.60 -2.43 12.55
CA PHE A 438 25.22 -2.25 12.11
C PHE A 438 24.26 -2.72 13.20
N ASP A 439 23.30 -1.87 13.59
CA ASP A 439 22.28 -2.25 14.55
C ASP A 439 21.11 -2.93 13.82
N LYS A 440 21.08 -4.26 13.83
CA LYS A 440 20.01 -5.04 13.19
C LYS A 440 18.63 -4.86 13.85
N ASN A 441 18.57 -4.36 15.08
CA ASN A 441 17.32 -4.20 15.84
C ASN A 441 16.67 -2.84 15.63
N LYS A 442 17.38 -1.89 15.02
CA LYS A 442 16.83 -0.58 14.69
C LYS A 442 15.77 -0.70 13.58
N VAL A 443 14.78 0.19 13.63
CA VAL A 443 13.79 0.40 12.56
C VAL A 443 14.42 1.27 11.48
N TYR A 444 14.43 0.76 10.25
CA TYR A 444 14.98 1.44 9.07
C TYR A 444 13.97 1.63 7.96
N ALA A 445 12.77 1.06 8.11
CA ALA A 445 11.67 1.17 7.16
C ALA A 445 10.39 1.47 7.94
N GLU A 446 9.53 2.30 7.36
CA GLU A 446 8.22 2.63 7.93
C GLU A 446 7.22 2.82 6.79
N ARG A 447 5.95 2.49 7.06
CA ARG A 447 4.85 2.59 6.09
C ARG A 447 3.98 3.79 6.42
N PHE A 448 3.58 4.53 5.39
CA PHE A 448 2.73 5.71 5.51
C PHE A 448 1.58 5.61 4.50
N GLU A 449 0.43 6.18 4.85
CA GLU A 449 -0.67 6.33 3.89
C GLU A 449 -0.14 7.01 2.61
N TYR A 450 -0.47 6.44 1.46
CA TYR A 450 0.01 6.96 0.18
C TYR A 450 -0.94 8.01 -0.38
N ASN A 451 -0.39 9.18 -0.71
CA ASN A 451 -1.03 10.19 -1.53
C ASN A 451 -0.05 10.67 -2.61
N GLU A 452 -0.52 10.71 -3.85
CA GLU A 452 0.26 11.16 -5.01
C GLU A 452 0.73 12.62 -4.87
N ASN A 453 0.01 13.45 -4.11
CA ASN A 453 0.32 14.87 -3.94
C ASN A 453 1.23 15.15 -2.73
N ASP A 454 1.60 14.13 -1.96
CA ASP A 454 2.45 14.30 -0.80
C ASP A 454 3.90 14.57 -1.20
N CYS A 455 4.53 15.48 -0.44
CA CYS A 455 5.95 15.79 -0.53
C CYS A 455 6.38 16.20 -1.95
N PRO A 456 5.74 17.23 -2.53
CA PRO A 456 6.13 17.77 -3.83
C PRO A 456 7.57 18.30 -3.76
N GLU A 457 8.31 18.16 -4.87
CA GLU A 457 9.73 18.54 -4.99
C GLU A 457 10.04 20.02 -4.69
#